data_AF-M1QEJ6-F1
#
_entry.id   AF-M1QEJ6-F1
#
_cell.length_a   1.000
_cell.length_b   1.000
_cell.length_c   1.000
_cell.angle_alpha   90.00
_cell.angle_beta   90.00
_cell.angle_gamma   90.00
#
_symmetry.space_group_name_H-M   'P 1'
#
loop_
_entity.id
_entity.type
_entity.pdbx_description
1 polymer ?
#
loop_
_entity_poly.entity_id
_entity_poly.type
_entity_poly.pdbx_seq_one_letter_code
_entity_poly.pdbx_strand_id
1 'polypeptide(L)'
;EGEIMRVLPIYFVYHYLESTSRWDIMGLEEHNSPLELKRKIREGITSILSFKRPREFSYSMWKDKEASTWLTALVVKTLGQMDKYVKVDSDMLSNSIFWLINKAQNDDGSFR
;
A
#
# COMPACT_ATOMS: atom_id res chain seq x y z
N GLU A 1 -3.34 7.94 6.95
CA GLU A 1 -3.23 8.52 5.58
C GLU A 1 -1.80 8.97 5.25
N GLY A 2 -1.13 9.74 6.13
CA GLY A 2 0.21 10.29 5.86
C GLY A 2 1.28 9.29 5.39
N GLU A 3 1.32 8.07 5.93
CA GLU A 3 2.32 7.06 5.52
C GLU A 3 2.10 6.53 4.09
N ILE A 4 0.85 6.32 3.70
CA ILE A 4 0.51 5.94 2.32
C ILE A 4 0.94 7.06 1.36
N MET A 5 0.60 8.30 1.71
CA MET A 5 0.93 9.47 0.89
C MET A 5 2.44 9.68 0.75
N ARG A 6 3.26 9.23 1.70
CA ARG A 6 4.73 9.28 1.60
C ARG A 6 5.31 8.28 0.60
N VAL A 7 4.74 7.08 0.51
CA VAL A 7 5.27 6.03 -0.37
C VAL A 7 4.72 6.11 -1.80
N LEU A 8 3.52 6.67 -1.99
CA LEU A 8 2.86 6.73 -3.31
C LEU A 8 3.71 7.40 -4.40
N PRO A 9 4.33 8.59 -4.19
CA PRO A 9 5.17 9.21 -5.21
C PRO A 9 6.35 8.31 -5.61
N ILE A 10 6.99 7.67 -4.63
CA ILE A 10 8.14 6.77 -4.85
C ILE A 10 7.69 5.57 -5.69
N TYR A 11 6.55 4.98 -5.35
CA TYR A 11 5.97 3.88 -6.12
C TYR A 11 5.64 4.29 -7.56
N PHE A 12 4.98 5.44 -7.78
CA PHE A 12 4.61 5.86 -9.14
C PHE A 12 5.82 6.20 -10.00
N VAL A 13 6.85 6.82 -9.41
CA VAL A 13 8.14 7.03 -10.09
C VAL A 13 8.76 5.69 -10.48
N TYR A 14 8.87 4.76 -9.53
CA TYR A 14 9.40 3.42 -9.81
C TYR A 14 8.59 2.70 -10.90
N HIS A 15 7.27 2.72 -10.79
CA HIS A 15 6.36 2.07 -11.75
C HIS A 15 6.53 2.63 -13.16
N TYR A 16 6.63 3.95 -13.30
CA TYR A 16 6.88 4.59 -14.58
C TYR A 16 8.23 4.17 -15.17
N LEU A 17 9.31 4.28 -14.39
CA LEU A 17 10.67 3.95 -14.85
C LEU A 17 10.78 2.48 -15.27
N GLU A 18 10.22 1.57 -14.48
CA GLU A 18 10.25 0.14 -14.75
C GLU A 18 9.38 -0.22 -15.96
N SER A 19 8.15 0.32 -16.05
CA SER A 19 7.22 -0.02 -17.14
C SER A 19 7.66 0.55 -18.50
N THR A 20 8.39 1.66 -18.50
CA THR A 20 8.89 2.32 -19.71
C THR A 20 10.37 2.01 -20.00
N SER A 21 11.05 1.30 -19.09
CA SER A 21 12.50 1.09 -19.11
C SER A 21 13.32 2.39 -19.21
N ARG A 22 12.78 3.51 -18.69
CA ARG A 22 13.40 4.85 -18.76
C ARG A 22 14.26 5.18 -17.54
N TRP A 23 15.08 4.24 -17.09
CA TRP A 23 16.00 4.45 -15.97
C TRP A 23 17.10 5.48 -16.28
N ASP A 24 17.30 5.83 -17.56
CA ASP A 24 18.23 6.86 -18.04
C ASP A 24 17.97 8.25 -17.43
N ILE A 25 16.71 8.59 -17.12
CA ILE A 25 16.34 9.94 -16.68
C ILE A 25 16.76 10.26 -15.24
N MET A 26 17.09 9.24 -14.45
CA MET A 26 17.37 9.38 -13.02
C MET A 26 18.83 9.78 -12.73
N GLY A 27 19.70 9.78 -13.74
CA GLY A 27 21.14 10.04 -13.55
C GLY A 27 21.88 8.89 -12.87
N LEU A 28 23.17 9.10 -12.57
CA LEU A 28 24.09 8.05 -12.09
C LEU A 28 24.26 8.02 -10.56
N GLU A 29 23.44 8.76 -9.81
CA GLU A 29 23.57 8.82 -8.36
C GLU A 29 23.07 7.50 -7.72
N GLU A 30 23.78 7.01 -6.71
CA GLU A 30 23.48 5.71 -6.08
C GLU A 30 22.05 5.64 -5.52
N HIS A 31 21.56 6.75 -4.98
CA HIS A 31 20.22 6.88 -4.40
C HIS A 31 19.08 6.89 -5.44
N ASN A 32 19.43 6.99 -6.72
CA ASN A 32 18.53 6.95 -7.86
C ASN A 32 18.44 5.55 -8.49
N SER A 33 19.17 4.57 -7.93
CA SER A 33 19.16 3.20 -8.41
C SER A 33 17.81 2.49 -8.18
N PRO A 34 17.45 1.52 -9.03
CA PRO A 34 16.26 0.68 -8.83
C PRO A 34 16.24 -0.01 -7.46
N LEU A 35 17.40 -0.41 -6.96
CA LEU A 35 17.54 -1.08 -5.66
C LEU A 35 17.15 -0.16 -4.51
N GLU A 36 17.62 1.10 -4.54
CA GLU A 36 17.30 2.08 -3.51
C GLU A 36 15.82 2.49 -3.53
N LEU A 37 15.23 2.68 -4.70
CA LEU A 37 13.79 2.95 -4.77
C LEU A 37 12.96 1.75 -4.26
N LYS A 38 13.35 0.51 -4.59
CA LYS A 38 12.69 -0.68 -4.01
C LYS A 38 12.84 -0.75 -2.49
N ARG A 39 14.00 -0.38 -1.95
CA ARG A 39 14.21 -0.31 -0.48
C ARG A 39 13.26 0.69 0.15
N LYS A 40 13.14 1.90 -0.41
CA LYS A 40 12.18 2.92 0.07
C LYS A 40 10.73 2.46 -0.02
N ILE A 41 10.35 1.77 -1.09
CA ILE A 41 9.00 1.16 -1.21
C ILE A 41 8.77 0.12 -0.11
N ARG A 42 9.76 -0.76 0.15
CA ARG A 42 9.68 -1.76 1.23
C ARG A 42 9.49 -1.11 2.60
N GLU A 43 10.23 -0.04 2.89
CA GLU A 43 10.08 0.73 4.13
C GLU A 43 8.70 1.36 4.26
N GLY A 44 8.18 1.92 3.16
CA GLY A 44 6.81 2.44 3.10
C GLY A 44 5.75 1.37 3.34
N ILE A 45 5.90 0.18 2.75
CA ILE A 45 5.02 -0.98 3.02
C ILE A 45 5.04 -1.32 4.51
N THR A 46 6.22 -1.49 5.11
CA THR A 46 6.35 -1.78 6.55
C THR A 46 5.70 -0.69 7.41
N SER A 47 5.90 0.57 7.04
CA SER A 47 5.25 1.70 7.74
C SER A 47 3.73 1.59 7.67
N ILE A 48 3.14 1.40 6.49
CA ILE A 48 1.68 1.22 6.33
C ILE A 48 1.18 0.05 7.19
N LEU A 49 1.86 -1.10 7.14
CA LEU A 49 1.46 -2.29 7.90
C LEU A 49 1.44 -2.06 9.42
N SER A 50 2.26 -1.14 9.94
CA SER A 50 2.28 -0.80 11.38
C SER A 50 1.01 -0.10 11.87
N PHE A 51 0.21 0.48 10.97
CA PHE A 51 -1.08 1.12 11.30
C PHE A 51 -2.27 0.18 11.18
N LYS A 52 -2.02 -1.10 10.88
CA LYS A 52 -3.07 -2.13 10.85
C LYS A 52 -3.64 -2.31 12.25
N ARG A 53 -4.97 -2.27 12.38
CA ARG A 53 -5.61 -2.56 13.68
C ARG A 53 -5.34 -4.02 14.08
N PRO A 54 -4.96 -4.27 15.34
CA PRO A 54 -4.84 -5.63 15.84
C PRO A 54 -6.16 -6.39 15.66
N ARG A 55 -6.08 -7.67 15.26
CA ARG A 55 -7.19 -8.63 15.12
C ARG A 55 -8.19 -8.41 13.98
N GLU A 56 -8.37 -7.20 13.48
CA GLU A 56 -9.40 -6.92 12.45
C GLU A 56 -8.85 -6.78 11.03
N PHE A 57 -7.52 -6.69 10.84
CA PHE A 57 -6.89 -6.50 9.51
C PHE A 57 -7.43 -5.29 8.72
N SER A 58 -8.05 -4.34 9.43
CA SER A 58 -8.58 -3.09 8.91
C SER A 58 -7.69 -1.90 9.27
N TYR A 59 -7.89 -0.77 8.60
CA TYR A 59 -7.13 0.46 8.81
C TYR A 59 -8.01 1.60 9.31
N SER A 60 -7.48 2.47 10.17
CA SER A 60 -8.16 3.68 10.63
C SER A 60 -7.32 4.93 10.37
N MET A 61 -7.97 6.08 10.20
CA MET A 61 -7.29 7.37 10.06
C MET A 61 -6.54 7.76 11.34
N TRP A 62 -7.00 7.27 12.49
CA TRP A 62 -6.46 7.60 13.82
C TRP A 62 -6.30 6.32 14.64
N LYS A 63 -5.27 6.22 15.49
CA LYS A 63 -4.92 4.97 16.21
C LYS A 63 -6.06 4.38 17.05
N ASP A 64 -6.97 5.21 17.56
CA ASP A 64 -8.03 4.80 18.50
C ASP A 64 -9.46 4.97 17.95
N LYS A 65 -9.64 5.15 16.63
CA LYS A 65 -10.96 5.24 16.02
C LYS A 65 -11.38 3.94 15.33
N GLU A 66 -12.68 3.87 15.03
CA GLU A 66 -13.26 2.83 14.17
C GLU A 66 -12.49 2.70 12.85
N ALA A 67 -12.55 1.49 12.29
CA ALA A 67 -11.96 1.21 10.99
C ALA A 67 -12.64 2.06 9.90
N SER A 68 -11.83 2.52 8.94
CA SER A 68 -12.30 3.24 7.76
C SER A 68 -12.27 2.31 6.56
N THR A 69 -13.44 2.06 5.98
CA THR A 69 -13.59 1.28 4.75
C THR A 69 -12.82 1.89 3.60
N TRP A 70 -12.96 3.20 3.40
CA TRP A 70 -12.23 3.94 2.37
C TRP A 70 -10.72 3.79 2.51
N LEU A 71 -10.18 3.99 3.73
CA LEU A 71 -8.74 3.86 3.96
C LEU A 71 -8.27 2.42 3.78
N THR A 72 -9.03 1.44 4.27
CA THR A 72 -8.70 0.02 4.12
C THR A 72 -8.66 -0.38 2.64
N ALA A 73 -9.66 0.05 1.86
CA ALA A 73 -9.69 -0.18 0.41
C ALA A 73 -8.51 0.50 -0.31
N LEU A 74 -8.16 1.73 0.07
CA LEU A 74 -7.01 2.44 -0.47
C LEU A 74 -5.69 1.71 -0.17
N VAL A 75 -5.52 1.21 1.06
CA VAL A 75 -4.34 0.42 1.45
C VAL A 75 -4.26 -0.86 0.63
N VAL A 76 -5.35 -1.63 0.57
CA VAL A 76 -5.38 -2.90 -0.18
C VAL A 76 -5.03 -2.68 -1.65
N LYS A 77 -5.64 -1.67 -2.29
CA LYS A 77 -5.32 -1.29 -3.68
C LYS A 77 -3.84 -0.95 -3.83
N THR A 78 -3.32 -0.09 -2.96
CA THR A 78 -1.93 0.41 -3.05
C THR A 78 -0.92 -0.70 -2.85
N LEU A 79 -1.10 -1.52 -1.82
CA LEU A 79 -0.23 -2.65 -1.52
C LEU A 79 -0.31 -3.73 -2.62
N GLY A 80 -1.50 -4.03 -3.14
CA GLY A 80 -1.66 -4.94 -4.27
C GLY A 80 -0.93 -4.46 -5.53
N GLN A 81 -0.91 -3.14 -5.79
CA GLN A 81 -0.11 -2.56 -6.87
C GLN A 81 1.40 -2.67 -6.63
N MET A 82 1.85 -2.50 -5.38
CA MET A 82 3.26 -2.62 -4.99
C MET A 82 3.79 -4.06 -5.03
N ASP A 83 2.95 -5.07 -4.82
CA ASP A 83 3.35 -6.50 -4.83
C ASP A 83 4.05 -6.92 -6.14
N LYS A 84 3.75 -6.21 -7.24
CA LYS A 84 4.41 -6.39 -8.54
C LYS A 84 5.93 -6.21 -8.46
N TYR A 85 6.41 -5.33 -7.57
CA TYR A 85 7.83 -4.93 -7.51
C TYR A 85 8.51 -5.29 -6.19
N VAL A 86 7.76 -5.26 -5.08
CA VAL A 86 8.23 -5.62 -3.75
C VAL A 86 7.16 -6.49 -3.12
N LYS A 87 7.52 -7.73 -2.78
CA LYS A 87 6.56 -8.69 -2.23
C LYS A 87 5.89 -8.19 -0.97
N VAL A 88 4.57 -8.26 -0.96
CA VAL A 88 3.69 -7.96 0.17
C VAL A 88 3.17 -9.27 0.73
N ASP A 89 2.92 -9.30 2.04
CA ASP A 89 2.27 -10.42 2.70
C ASP A 89 0.85 -10.65 2.13
N SER A 90 0.69 -11.76 1.40
CA SER A 90 -0.56 -12.14 0.73
C SER A 90 -1.67 -12.51 1.71
N ASP A 91 -1.33 -13.08 2.86
CA ASP A 91 -2.31 -13.49 3.87
C ASP A 91 -2.87 -12.24 4.55
N MET A 92 -2.01 -11.28 4.84
CA MET A 92 -2.42 -9.98 5.34
C MET A 92 -3.36 -9.26 4.36
N LEU A 93 -3.02 -9.21 3.07
CA LEU A 93 -3.88 -8.61 2.03
C LEU A 93 -5.24 -9.31 1.94
N SER A 94 -5.23 -10.64 1.91
CA SER A 94 -6.45 -11.46 1.83
C SER A 94 -7.36 -11.23 3.03
N ASN A 95 -6.79 -11.13 4.24
CA ASN A 95 -7.56 -10.83 5.44
C ASN A 95 -8.17 -9.41 5.42
N SER A 96 -7.45 -8.41 4.90
CA SER A 96 -8.02 -7.06 4.71
C SER A 96 -9.16 -7.05 3.68
N ILE A 97 -9.03 -7.80 2.59
CA ILE A 97 -10.12 -7.99 1.61
C ILE A 97 -11.32 -8.69 2.24
N PHE A 98 -11.07 -9.74 3.03
CA PHE A 98 -12.12 -10.45 3.74
C PHE A 98 -12.85 -9.53 4.73
N TRP A 99 -12.13 -8.65 5.43
CA TRP A 99 -12.75 -7.64 6.28
C TRP A 99 -13.65 -6.68 5.48
N LEU A 100 -13.19 -6.17 4.34
CA LEU A 100 -14.00 -5.30 3.48
C LEU A 100 -15.32 -5.98 3.09
N ILE A 101 -15.27 -7.23 2.61
CA ILE A 101 -16.45 -7.96 2.16
C ILE A 101 -17.39 -8.29 3.33
N ASN A 102 -16.87 -8.80 4.45
CA ASN A 102 -17.72 -9.32 5.54
C ASN A 102 -18.14 -8.28 6.57
N LYS A 103 -17.42 -7.14 6.68
CA LYS A 103 -17.67 -6.12 7.71
C LYS A 103 -18.06 -4.77 7.15
N ALA A 104 -17.70 -4.45 5.91
CA ALA A 104 -17.99 -3.16 5.31
C ALA A 104 -18.99 -3.20 4.15
N GLN A 105 -19.26 -4.37 3.56
CA GLN A 105 -20.28 -4.52 2.52
C GLN A 105 -21.67 -4.72 3.14
N ASN A 106 -22.69 -4.11 2.53
CA ASN A 106 -24.10 -4.32 2.83
C ASN A 106 -24.68 -5.40 1.90
N ASP A 107 -25.87 -5.92 2.21
CA ASP A 107 -26.50 -7.00 1.46
C ASP A 107 -26.83 -6.63 0.00
N ASP A 108 -26.97 -5.33 -0.29
CA ASP A 108 -27.19 -4.79 -1.65
C ASP A 108 -25.88 -4.60 -2.45
N GLY A 109 -24.74 -4.94 -1.84
CA GLY A 109 -23.41 -4.82 -2.44
C GLY A 109 -22.72 -3.47 -2.23
N SER A 110 -23.41 -2.46 -1.68
CA SER A 110 -22.80 -1.17 -1.33
C SER A 110 -21.81 -1.30 -0.16
N PHE A 111 -20.87 -0.35 -0.03
CA PHE A 111 -19.91 -0.31 1.07
C PHE A 111 -20.18 0.88 1.99
N ARG A 112 -20.12 0.66 3.30
CA ARG A 112 -20.24 1.69 4.36
C ARG A 112 -18.89 2.07 4.94
#